data_AF-A0A7S4KLD6-F1
#
_entry.id   AF-A0A7S4KLD6-F1
#
_cell.length_a   1.000
_cell.length_b   1.000
_cell.length_c   1.000
_cell.angle_alpha   90.00
_cell.angle_beta   90.00
_cell.angle_gamma   90.00
#
_symmetry.space_group_name_H-M   'P 1'
#
loop_
_entity.id
_entity.type
_entity.pdbx_description
1 polymer ?
#
loop_
_entity_poly.entity_id
_entity_poly.type
_entity_poly.pdbx_seq_one_letter_code
_entity_poly.pdbx_strand_id
1 'polypeptide(L)'
;NTLSTHMRQVSKYLEENLHPSQASNEPCVQPFRAFAYPLSPILFMNVTKKVVDQERVRVPAKSMFKTSPARHLDPRVDRLRVGYMSADFGGHTVGSLIRNLLKMHNRHRVEIFGIGMMKGDGTEWNIDMQTSVDRWLNIHAMTDHAAAFAVDALEAHILVDLNGHSKGSRMGVLLRRPAPILIAYLGYPSTSGGLADFLIADKWVAPPETEHLYYEKLVFLPYSYFVNDHRQLYPRPFEHSPTRQEYKLPSSGIIFGNFGQLYKVEPSLFDVWVRIIKRTSNTSLWLLKFPKEAVKRLLKEADKRGLPRDRLVLTSLLPIDSHLAIKAVADVALDTNMFNGHTTGADTLWSGLPLVSLSGEQMRSRAGASMAYALGVTRWLARSLEDYEEIAVRLASKPEAIRRAKEEMEAGIRDSTFFDTAFWAKGFERSWFLMWEAFAAEGKAQSHHLVASRERLEEYGSDWEPQNLMIGTSRHPRRQTPGGPKHDPLGLSEQDDA
;
A
#
# COMPACT_ATOMS: atom_id res chain seq x y z
N ASN A 1 -0.63 -27.91 0.69
CA ASN A 1 -0.17 -28.65 1.90
C ASN A 1 1.19 -28.12 2.44
N THR A 2 1.50 -26.83 2.23
CA THR A 2 2.85 -26.24 2.34
C THR A 2 3.07 -25.33 3.56
N LEU A 3 2.08 -25.21 4.45
CA LEU A 3 2.19 -24.39 5.65
C LEU A 3 2.92 -25.12 6.78
N SER A 4 3.79 -24.40 7.49
CA SER A 4 4.41 -24.93 8.72
C SER A 4 3.32 -25.32 9.73
N THR A 5 3.56 -26.35 10.54
CA THR A 5 2.62 -26.82 11.56
C THR A 5 2.17 -25.68 12.48
N HIS A 6 3.09 -24.80 12.86
CA HIS A 6 2.81 -23.65 13.70
C HIS A 6 1.89 -22.61 13.02
N MET A 7 2.13 -22.28 11.74
CA MET A 7 1.25 -21.36 10.99
C MET A 7 -0.17 -21.92 10.85
N ARG A 8 -0.30 -23.25 10.65
CA ARG A 8 -1.61 -23.91 10.63
C ARG A 8 -2.30 -23.84 11.99
N GLN A 9 -1.58 -24.09 13.08
CA GLN A 9 -2.13 -24.00 14.44
C GLN A 9 -2.61 -22.58 14.75
N VAL A 10 -1.83 -21.54 14.42
CA VAL A 10 -2.24 -20.15 14.63
C VAL A 10 -3.43 -19.78 13.76
N SER A 11 -3.43 -20.13 12.47
CA SER A 11 -4.56 -19.83 11.57
C SER A 11 -5.83 -20.52 12.05
N LYS A 12 -5.74 -21.80 12.41
CA LYS A 12 -6.86 -22.59 12.97
C LYS A 12 -7.37 -21.99 14.29
N TYR A 13 -6.48 -21.62 15.22
CA TYR A 13 -6.88 -20.96 16.46
C TYR A 13 -7.61 -19.65 16.18
N LEU A 14 -7.13 -18.84 15.24
CA LEU A 14 -7.79 -17.59 14.86
C LEU A 14 -9.16 -17.85 14.22
N GLU A 15 -9.28 -18.85 13.33
CA GLU A 15 -10.57 -19.26 12.74
C GLU A 15 -11.57 -19.71 13.81
N GLU A 16 -11.11 -20.48 14.80
CA GLU A 16 -11.95 -21.01 15.88
C GLU A 16 -12.37 -19.94 16.89
N ASN A 17 -11.50 -18.96 17.20
CA ASN A 17 -11.68 -18.01 18.30
C ASN A 17 -12.03 -16.57 17.85
N LEU A 18 -12.04 -16.30 16.54
CA LEU A 18 -12.49 -15.03 15.95
C LEU A 18 -13.79 -15.16 15.17
N HIS A 19 -14.52 -16.27 15.37
CA HIS A 19 -15.86 -16.38 14.84
C HIS A 19 -16.72 -15.23 15.42
N PRO A 20 -17.46 -14.46 14.60
CA PRO A 20 -18.16 -13.24 15.03
C PRO A 20 -19.19 -13.44 16.16
N SER A 21 -19.56 -14.69 16.47
CA SER A 21 -20.46 -15.06 17.56
C SER A 21 -19.79 -15.24 18.92
N GLN A 22 -18.45 -15.17 19.02
CA GLN A 22 -17.72 -15.36 20.28
C GLN A 22 -16.99 -14.08 20.68
N ALA A 23 -17.62 -13.30 21.56
CA ALA A 23 -16.99 -12.17 22.24
C ALA A 23 -15.96 -12.68 23.28
N SER A 24 -14.82 -13.18 22.81
CA SER A 24 -13.73 -13.61 23.66
C SER A 24 -12.81 -12.42 24.00
N ASN A 25 -12.59 -12.19 25.30
CA ASN A 25 -11.60 -11.24 25.83
C ASN A 25 -10.14 -11.70 25.62
N GLU A 26 -9.92 -12.82 24.94
CA GLU A 26 -8.57 -13.33 24.71
C GLU A 26 -7.75 -12.41 23.80
N PRO A 27 -6.43 -12.31 24.05
CA PRO A 27 -5.52 -11.53 23.23
C PRO A 27 -5.57 -11.95 21.76
N CYS A 28 -5.66 -10.98 20.84
CA CYS A 28 -5.56 -11.22 19.41
C CYS A 28 -4.12 -11.02 18.89
N VAL A 29 -3.80 -11.62 17.74
CA VAL A 29 -2.53 -11.36 17.06
C VAL A 29 -2.50 -9.91 16.57
N GLN A 30 -1.39 -9.22 16.80
CA GLN A 30 -1.18 -7.84 16.32
C GLN A 30 -1.32 -7.78 14.78
N PRO A 31 -2.12 -6.87 14.19
CA PRO A 31 -2.50 -6.97 12.78
C PRO A 31 -1.32 -6.88 11.81
N PHE A 32 -0.30 -6.06 12.10
CA PHE A 32 0.91 -6.03 11.28
C PHE A 32 1.67 -7.35 11.28
N ARG A 33 1.72 -8.06 12.42
CA ARG A 33 2.34 -9.39 12.51
C ARG A 33 1.51 -10.45 11.81
N ALA A 34 0.18 -10.27 11.76
CA ALA A 34 -0.74 -11.17 11.07
C ALA A 34 -0.46 -11.25 9.55
N PHE A 35 0.20 -10.25 8.94
CA PHE A 35 0.61 -10.30 7.53
C PHE A 35 1.51 -11.49 7.17
N ALA A 36 2.29 -11.98 8.13
CA ALA A 36 3.17 -13.14 7.92
C ALA A 36 2.41 -14.48 7.92
N TYR A 37 1.11 -14.46 8.21
CA TYR A 37 0.27 -15.65 8.27
C TYR A 37 -0.63 -15.73 7.02
N PRO A 38 -0.93 -16.96 6.56
CA PRO A 38 -1.74 -17.21 5.38
C PRO A 38 -3.25 -17.06 5.69
N LEU A 39 -3.64 -15.98 6.33
CA LEU A 39 -5.04 -15.75 6.71
C LEU A 39 -5.87 -15.39 5.48
N SER A 40 -7.10 -15.90 5.41
CA SER A 40 -8.07 -15.40 4.44
C SER A 40 -8.29 -13.89 4.65
N PRO A 41 -8.64 -13.13 3.60
CA PRO A 41 -8.83 -11.69 3.74
C PRO A 41 -9.89 -11.31 4.79
N ILE A 42 -11.00 -12.05 4.85
CA ILE A 42 -12.06 -11.83 5.85
C ILE A 42 -11.56 -12.07 7.27
N LEU A 43 -10.81 -13.16 7.48
CA LEU A 43 -10.26 -13.43 8.81
C LEU A 43 -9.25 -12.35 9.22
N PHE A 44 -8.41 -11.90 8.30
CA PHE A 44 -7.47 -10.80 8.55
C PHE A 44 -8.20 -9.49 8.91
N MET A 45 -9.26 -9.15 8.18
CA MET A 45 -10.12 -8.01 8.47
C MET A 45 -10.71 -8.12 9.90
N ASN A 46 -11.18 -9.30 10.30
CA ASN A 46 -11.75 -9.54 11.64
C ASN A 46 -10.69 -9.48 12.76
N VAL A 47 -9.50 -10.03 12.53
CA VAL A 47 -8.33 -9.87 13.44
C VAL A 47 -8.09 -8.39 13.72
N THR A 48 -8.10 -7.58 12.66
CA THR A 48 -7.83 -6.14 12.76
C THR A 48 -8.93 -5.43 13.54
N LYS A 49 -10.21 -5.72 13.23
CA LYS A 49 -11.36 -5.17 13.95
C LYS A 49 -11.35 -5.51 15.44
N LYS A 50 -11.03 -6.76 15.81
CA LYS A 50 -10.97 -7.18 17.21
C LYS A 50 -9.96 -6.38 18.01
N VAL A 51 -8.78 -6.10 17.43
CA VAL A 51 -7.74 -5.30 18.10
C VAL A 51 -8.24 -3.86 18.34
N VAL A 52 -8.94 -3.27 17.38
CA VAL A 52 -9.58 -1.95 17.54
C VAL A 52 -10.65 -1.97 18.62
N ASP A 53 -11.51 -2.99 18.65
CA ASP A 53 -12.58 -3.11 19.64
C ASP A 53 -12.03 -3.30 21.06
N GLN A 54 -10.97 -4.11 21.21
CA GLN A 54 -10.28 -4.29 22.48
C GLN A 54 -9.69 -2.97 23.00
N GLU A 55 -9.11 -2.15 22.11
CA GLU A 55 -8.60 -0.84 22.49
C GLU A 55 -9.74 0.15 22.80
N ARG A 56 -10.86 0.09 22.06
CA ARG A 56 -12.04 0.92 22.30
C ARG A 56 -12.65 0.72 23.68
N VAL A 57 -12.63 -0.51 24.21
CA VAL A 57 -13.07 -0.78 25.61
C VAL A 57 -12.24 0.00 26.63
N ARG A 58 -10.97 0.29 26.34
CA ARG A 58 -10.06 1.06 27.20
C ARG A 58 -10.21 2.58 27.05
N VAL A 59 -10.97 3.05 26.06
CA VAL A 59 -11.24 4.47 25.80
C VAL A 59 -12.68 4.78 26.18
N PRO A 60 -12.95 5.35 27.38
CA PRO A 60 -14.31 5.65 27.82
C PRO A 60 -15.05 6.53 26.81
N ALA A 61 -16.32 6.25 26.53
CA ALA A 61 -17.10 7.05 25.57
C ALA A 61 -17.15 8.55 25.93
N LYS A 62 -17.17 8.88 27.24
CA LYS A 62 -17.11 10.26 27.75
C LYS A 62 -15.80 11.00 27.42
N SER A 63 -14.79 10.26 27.00
CA SER A 63 -13.45 10.76 26.72
C SER A 63 -13.16 10.85 25.22
N MET A 64 -14.15 10.52 24.38
CA MET A 64 -14.19 10.97 23.00
C MET A 64 -14.46 12.47 23.01
N PHE A 65 -13.65 13.21 22.29
CA PHE A 65 -14.00 14.57 21.96
C PHE A 65 -15.27 14.46 21.13
N LYS A 66 -16.32 15.19 21.53
CA LYS A 66 -17.24 15.68 20.52
C LYS A 66 -16.33 16.54 19.67
N THR A 67 -15.85 16.01 18.53
CA THR A 67 -14.91 16.61 17.57
C THR A 67 -15.30 18.05 17.24
N SER A 68 -15.14 19.02 18.14
CA SER A 68 -15.80 20.34 18.14
C SER A 68 -16.93 20.49 17.09
N PRO A 69 -18.02 19.66 17.09
CA PRO A 69 -18.63 19.15 15.83
C PRO A 69 -19.48 20.15 15.04
N ALA A 70 -19.35 21.45 15.27
CA ALA A 70 -20.33 22.41 14.79
C ALA A 70 -19.85 23.87 14.69
N ARG A 71 -18.61 24.22 15.07
CA ARG A 71 -18.29 25.66 15.16
C ARG A 71 -18.16 26.35 13.79
N HIS A 72 -17.73 25.67 12.74
CA HIS A 72 -17.62 26.25 11.39
C HIS A 72 -17.73 25.15 10.30
N LEU A 73 -18.85 24.43 10.22
CA LEU A 73 -19.12 23.55 9.06
C LEU A 73 -19.51 24.42 7.86
N ASP A 74 -18.54 25.16 7.32
CA ASP A 74 -18.69 25.75 5.99
C ASP A 74 -18.20 24.70 4.98
N PRO A 75 -19.04 24.21 4.05
CA PRO A 75 -18.56 23.41 2.94
C PRO A 75 -17.55 24.17 2.08
N ARG A 76 -17.56 25.52 2.12
CA ARG A 76 -16.67 26.42 1.37
C ARG A 76 -15.51 26.90 2.25
N VAL A 77 -14.76 25.96 2.81
CA VAL A 77 -13.49 26.30 3.48
C VAL A 77 -12.45 26.65 2.41
N ASP A 78 -12.01 27.90 2.40
CA ASP A 78 -10.96 28.38 1.50
C ASP A 78 -9.60 27.69 1.78
N ARG A 79 -9.32 27.39 3.05
CA ARG A 79 -8.07 26.77 3.50
C ARG A 79 -8.27 25.62 4.48
N LEU A 80 -8.00 24.38 4.07
CA LEU A 80 -8.13 23.19 4.92
C LEU A 80 -6.94 23.02 5.87
N ARG A 81 -7.20 22.80 7.15
CA ARG A 81 -6.21 22.40 8.16
C ARG A 81 -6.06 20.88 8.20
N VAL A 82 -4.87 20.38 7.89
CA VAL A 82 -4.59 18.94 7.74
C VAL A 82 -3.41 18.54 8.61
N GLY A 83 -3.62 17.60 9.54
CA GLY A 83 -2.56 17.03 10.35
C GLY A 83 -2.07 15.69 9.79
N TYR A 84 -0.76 15.49 9.73
CA TYR A 84 -0.13 14.19 9.52
C TYR A 84 0.37 13.64 10.86
N MET A 85 -0.14 12.50 11.29
CA MET A 85 0.27 11.84 12.51
C MET A 85 1.14 10.63 12.21
N SER A 86 2.38 10.63 12.71
CA SER A 86 3.30 9.52 12.48
C SER A 86 4.31 9.29 13.61
N ALA A 87 4.65 8.01 13.83
CA ALA A 87 5.82 7.60 14.62
C ALA A 87 7.12 7.64 13.81
N ASP A 88 7.01 7.84 12.50
CA ASP A 88 8.03 7.50 11.51
C ASP A 88 8.57 8.72 10.74
N PHE A 89 8.40 9.92 11.31
CA PHE A 89 9.06 11.14 10.81
C PHE A 89 10.56 11.06 11.07
N GLY A 90 11.33 10.54 10.13
CA GLY A 90 12.79 10.51 10.16
C GLY A 90 13.38 9.53 9.16
N GLY A 91 14.48 8.89 9.53
CA GLY A 91 15.14 7.79 8.80
C GLY A 91 14.33 6.49 8.79
N HIS A 92 13.07 6.57 8.37
CA HIS A 92 12.17 5.44 8.22
C HIS A 92 11.51 5.46 6.83
N THR A 93 11.06 4.28 6.40
CA THR A 93 10.39 4.05 5.12
C THR A 93 9.22 5.00 4.83
N VAL A 94 8.41 5.35 5.84
CA VAL A 94 7.31 6.31 5.66
C VAL A 94 7.85 7.72 5.49
N GLY A 95 8.75 8.16 6.39
CA GLY A 95 9.40 9.47 6.29
C GLY A 95 10.09 9.68 4.95
N SER A 96 10.76 8.66 4.41
CA SER A 96 11.42 8.71 3.10
C SER A 96 10.46 8.91 1.93
N LEU A 97 9.19 8.51 2.05
CA LEU A 97 8.20 8.65 0.98
C LEU A 97 7.50 10.01 1.00
N ILE A 98 7.33 10.61 2.18
CA ILE A 98 6.51 11.82 2.36
C ILE A 98 7.31 13.10 2.61
N ARG A 99 8.63 13.01 2.80
CA ARG A 99 9.46 14.15 3.23
C ARG A 99 9.21 15.41 2.40
N ASN A 100 9.35 15.35 1.07
CA ASN A 100 9.03 16.52 0.24
C ASN A 100 7.54 16.67 -0.08
N LEU A 101 6.71 15.63 0.04
CA LEU A 101 5.24 15.79 -0.03
C LEU A 101 4.77 16.87 0.94
N LEU A 102 5.29 16.85 2.17
CA LEU A 102 4.95 17.86 3.19
C LEU A 102 5.19 19.28 2.67
N LYS A 103 6.27 19.53 1.92
CA LYS A 103 6.61 20.84 1.34
C LYS A 103 5.77 21.21 0.13
N MET A 104 5.34 20.20 -0.64
CA MET A 104 4.74 20.38 -1.95
C MET A 104 3.26 20.74 -1.91
N HIS A 105 2.61 20.69 -0.74
CA HIS A 105 1.22 21.11 -0.67
C HIS A 105 1.03 22.61 -0.90
N ASN A 106 -0.04 22.97 -1.61
CA ASN A 106 -0.41 24.35 -1.87
C ASN A 106 -0.84 25.07 -0.59
N ARG A 107 0.08 25.82 0.02
CA ARG A 107 -0.16 26.52 1.29
C ARG A 107 -1.20 27.64 1.23
N HIS A 108 -1.59 28.11 0.05
CA HIS A 108 -2.73 29.02 -0.07
C HIS A 108 -4.06 28.31 0.22
N ARG A 109 -4.12 27.00 0.04
CA ARG A 109 -5.35 26.19 0.16
C ARG A 109 -5.32 25.19 1.29
N VAL A 110 -4.14 24.87 1.83
CA VAL A 110 -4.02 24.01 3.00
C VAL A 110 -3.04 24.57 4.03
N GLU A 111 -3.27 24.24 5.29
CA GLU A 111 -2.35 24.43 6.40
C GLU A 111 -1.96 23.03 6.89
N ILE A 112 -0.67 22.73 6.96
CA ILE A 112 -0.17 21.39 7.26
C ILE A 112 0.42 21.35 8.67
N PHE A 113 -0.01 20.37 9.46
CA PHE A 113 0.57 20.07 10.76
C PHE A 113 1.32 18.74 10.74
N GLY A 114 2.49 18.70 11.37
CA GLY A 114 3.21 17.46 11.66
C GLY A 114 3.02 17.06 13.12
N ILE A 115 2.54 15.85 13.38
CA ILE A 115 2.24 15.33 14.72
C ILE A 115 3.12 14.10 15.00
N GLY A 116 4.26 14.32 15.65
CA GLY A 116 5.24 13.28 15.96
C GLY A 116 4.84 12.44 17.18
N MET A 117 4.66 11.13 16.99
CA MET A 117 4.24 10.19 18.04
C MET A 117 5.40 9.62 18.86
N MET A 118 6.62 9.70 18.32
CA MET A 118 7.84 9.21 18.92
C MET A 118 8.84 10.36 19.09
N LYS A 119 9.82 10.17 19.98
CA LYS A 119 10.99 11.06 20.02
C LYS A 119 11.64 11.03 18.63
N GLY A 120 11.75 12.20 18.01
CA GLY A 120 12.45 12.33 16.73
C GLY A 120 13.85 11.72 16.82
N ASP A 121 14.30 11.11 15.73
CA ASP A 121 15.60 10.43 15.67
C ASP A 121 16.78 11.41 15.59
N GLY A 122 16.51 12.72 15.49
CA GLY A 122 17.52 13.76 15.41
C GLY A 122 18.29 13.79 14.09
N THR A 123 17.87 12.99 13.10
CA THR A 123 18.46 13.00 11.76
C THR A 123 18.12 14.31 11.04
N GLU A 124 18.92 14.67 10.03
CA GLU A 124 18.61 15.80 9.15
C GLU A 124 17.21 15.65 8.52
N TRP A 125 16.79 14.42 8.23
CA TRP A 125 15.48 14.12 7.67
C TRP A 125 14.36 14.46 8.66
N ASN A 126 14.51 14.08 9.92
CA ASN A 126 13.56 14.42 10.96
C ASN A 126 13.48 15.94 11.16
N ILE A 127 14.61 16.65 11.19
CA ILE A 127 14.64 18.12 11.32
C ILE A 127 13.97 18.78 10.11
N ASP A 128 14.29 18.35 8.90
CA ASP A 128 13.70 18.87 7.66
C ASP A 128 12.19 18.69 7.62
N MET A 129 11.67 17.53 8.02
CA MET A 129 10.21 17.32 8.09
C MET A 129 9.54 18.22 9.13
N GLN A 130 10.18 18.46 10.28
CA GLN A 130 9.66 19.38 11.30
C GLN A 130 9.56 20.81 10.81
N THR A 131 10.52 21.25 9.99
CA THR A 131 10.55 22.62 9.43
C THR A 131 9.76 22.76 8.14
N SER A 132 9.28 21.66 7.56
CA SER A 132 8.51 21.63 6.31
C SER A 132 7.01 21.81 6.48
N VAL A 133 6.52 21.80 7.72
CA VAL A 133 5.10 21.94 8.07
C VAL A 133 4.84 23.30 8.71
N ASP A 134 3.60 23.79 8.65
CA ASP A 134 3.23 25.08 9.22
C ASP A 134 3.31 25.05 10.75
N ARG A 135 2.96 23.90 11.38
CA ARG A 135 3.13 23.68 12.83
C ARG A 135 3.56 22.26 13.12
N TRP A 136 4.43 22.11 14.12
CA TRP A 136 4.87 20.81 14.62
C TRP A 136 4.39 20.58 16.06
N LEU A 137 3.83 19.39 16.32
CA LEU A 137 3.39 18.95 17.64
C LEU A 137 4.06 17.61 17.98
N ASN A 138 4.80 17.56 19.09
CA ASN A 138 5.37 16.33 19.61
C ASN A 138 4.50 15.79 20.76
N ILE A 139 3.93 14.60 20.57
CA ILE A 139 3.06 13.93 21.56
C ILE A 139 3.71 12.71 22.22
N HIS A 140 5.02 12.52 22.04
CA HIS A 140 5.74 11.34 22.53
C HIS A 140 5.59 11.11 24.03
N ALA A 141 5.76 12.17 24.83
CA ALA A 141 5.70 12.11 26.29
C ALA A 141 4.28 12.23 26.87
N MET A 142 3.27 12.43 26.02
CA MET A 142 1.88 12.62 26.44
C MET A 142 1.16 11.28 26.56
N THR A 143 0.24 11.17 27.51
CA THR A 143 -0.77 10.10 27.50
C THR A 143 -1.69 10.26 26.29
N ASP A 144 -2.36 9.20 25.85
CA ASP A 144 -3.29 9.30 24.70
C ASP A 144 -4.41 10.33 24.92
N HIS A 145 -4.85 10.52 26.15
CA HIS A 145 -5.85 11.54 26.47
C HIS A 145 -5.31 12.96 26.30
N ALA A 146 -4.13 13.24 26.87
CA ALA A 146 -3.49 14.56 26.74
C ALA A 146 -3.06 14.85 25.30
N ALA A 147 -2.56 13.84 24.60
CA ALA A 147 -2.20 13.93 23.18
C ALA A 147 -3.42 14.26 22.32
N ALA A 148 -4.55 13.57 22.52
CA ALA A 148 -5.77 13.86 21.78
C ALA A 148 -6.29 15.28 22.05
N PHE A 149 -6.21 15.77 23.29
CA PHE A 149 -6.54 17.17 23.61
C PHE A 149 -5.63 18.16 22.86
N ALA A 150 -4.31 17.89 22.83
CA ALA A 150 -3.35 18.74 22.13
C ALA A 150 -3.56 18.74 20.61
N VAL A 151 -3.95 17.60 20.02
CA VAL A 151 -4.27 17.48 18.59
C VAL A 151 -5.59 18.19 18.26
N ASP A 152 -6.62 18.06 19.09
CA ASP A 152 -7.92 18.75 18.94
C ASP A 152 -7.74 20.28 18.97
N ALA A 153 -6.82 20.79 19.80
CA ALA A 153 -6.47 22.21 19.86
C ALA A 153 -5.76 22.75 18.60
N LEU A 154 -5.34 21.90 17.66
CA LEU A 154 -4.91 22.33 16.32
C LEU A 154 -6.10 22.70 15.43
N GLU A 155 -7.32 22.30 15.80
CA GLU A 155 -8.54 22.49 15.03
C GLU A 155 -8.38 21.97 13.59
N ALA A 156 -7.72 20.82 13.44
CA ALA A 156 -7.54 20.19 12.13
C ALA A 156 -8.89 19.71 11.59
N HIS A 157 -9.18 20.02 10.34
CA HIS A 157 -10.34 19.46 9.64
C HIS A 157 -10.12 17.99 9.33
N ILE A 158 -8.88 17.63 9.00
CA ILE A 158 -8.49 16.28 8.58
C ILE A 158 -7.26 15.85 9.38
N LEU A 159 -7.28 14.63 9.90
CA LEU A 159 -6.11 13.97 10.47
C LEU A 159 -5.78 12.70 9.68
N VAL A 160 -4.58 12.68 9.10
CA VAL A 160 -4.01 11.56 8.35
C VAL A 160 -3.16 10.71 9.29
N ASP A 161 -3.61 9.50 9.59
CA ASP A 161 -2.85 8.46 10.28
C ASP A 161 -1.94 7.75 9.29
N LEU A 162 -0.62 7.89 9.50
CA LEU A 162 0.41 7.26 8.69
C LEU A 162 0.93 5.94 9.26
N ASN A 163 0.39 5.45 10.39
CA ASN A 163 0.90 4.25 11.06
C ASN A 163 -0.07 3.07 11.02
N GLY A 164 -1.38 3.28 11.12
CA GLY A 164 -2.36 2.20 11.24
C GLY A 164 -2.01 1.27 12.41
N HIS A 165 -1.76 -0.01 12.12
CA HIS A 165 -1.38 -1.02 13.13
C HIS A 165 0.13 -1.30 13.19
N SER A 166 0.97 -0.41 12.64
CA SER A 166 2.42 -0.54 12.70
C SER A 166 2.98 -0.17 14.10
N LYS A 167 4.27 -0.43 14.30
CA LYS A 167 4.95 -0.11 15.56
C LYS A 167 4.86 1.39 15.85
N GLY A 168 4.54 1.76 17.09
CA GLY A 168 4.43 3.15 17.51
C GLY A 168 3.09 3.81 17.23
N SER A 169 2.11 3.07 16.68
CA SER A 169 0.73 3.52 16.54
C SER A 169 0.14 3.99 17.88
N ARG A 170 -0.69 5.05 17.82
CA ARG A 170 -1.38 5.66 18.96
C ARG A 170 -2.89 5.58 18.76
N MET A 171 -3.43 4.35 18.66
CA MET A 171 -4.87 4.09 18.44
C MET A 171 -5.77 4.79 19.46
N GLY A 172 -5.37 4.88 20.73
CA GLY A 172 -6.14 5.56 21.76
C GLY A 172 -6.27 7.07 21.56
N VAL A 173 -5.39 7.71 20.77
CA VAL A 173 -5.56 9.09 20.31
C VAL A 173 -6.64 9.15 19.23
N LEU A 174 -6.54 8.30 18.20
CA LEU A 174 -7.51 8.26 17.08
C LEU A 174 -8.93 7.92 17.53
N LEU A 175 -9.07 6.96 18.45
CA LEU A 175 -10.37 6.55 19.01
C LEU A 175 -11.07 7.68 19.78
N ARG A 176 -10.33 8.69 20.24
CA ARG A 176 -10.89 9.89 20.88
C ARG A 176 -11.40 10.92 19.87
N ARG A 177 -11.10 10.72 18.58
CA ARG A 177 -11.49 11.57 17.46
C ARG A 177 -11.13 13.05 17.68
N PRO A 178 -9.85 13.43 17.63
CA PRO A 178 -9.43 14.82 17.77
C PRO A 178 -9.58 15.65 16.47
N ALA A 179 -10.10 15.06 15.40
CA ALA A 179 -10.45 15.73 14.15
C ALA A 179 -11.75 15.12 13.59
N PRO A 180 -12.57 15.88 12.85
CA PRO A 180 -13.84 15.38 12.34
C PRO A 180 -13.66 14.28 11.29
N ILE A 181 -12.65 14.40 10.42
CA ILE A 181 -12.30 13.40 9.40
C ILE A 181 -10.97 12.75 9.75
N LEU A 182 -10.98 11.41 9.89
CA LEU A 182 -9.78 10.60 10.06
C LEU A 182 -9.50 9.78 8.79
N ILE A 183 -8.26 9.84 8.30
CA ILE A 183 -7.82 9.13 7.10
C ILE A 183 -6.71 8.16 7.49
N ALA A 184 -6.84 6.89 7.12
CA ALA A 184 -5.73 5.94 7.13
C ALA A 184 -4.96 6.05 5.82
N TYR A 185 -3.63 6.16 5.89
CA TYR A 185 -2.81 6.25 4.70
C TYR A 185 -1.40 5.65 4.86
N LEU A 186 -0.93 5.00 3.80
CA LEU A 186 0.46 4.64 3.51
C LEU A 186 1.14 3.60 4.41
N GLY A 187 1.37 3.89 5.69
CA GLY A 187 2.24 3.06 6.54
C GLY A 187 1.64 1.72 6.97
N TYR A 188 0.35 1.52 6.72
CA TYR A 188 -0.34 0.25 6.93
C TYR A 188 -1.19 -0.13 5.71
N PRO A 189 -0.76 -1.08 4.86
CA PRO A 189 -1.42 -1.40 3.60
C PRO A 189 -2.58 -2.39 3.78
N SER A 190 -3.54 -2.05 4.63
CA SER A 190 -4.78 -2.80 4.86
C SER A 190 -5.81 -1.94 5.60
N THR A 191 -7.00 -2.48 5.86
CA THR A 191 -8.03 -1.82 6.68
C THR A 191 -7.47 -1.42 8.04
N SER A 192 -7.85 -0.25 8.56
CA SER A 192 -7.52 0.15 9.93
C SER A 192 -8.40 -0.56 10.97
N GLY A 193 -9.39 -1.36 10.55
CA GLY A 193 -10.35 -2.00 11.46
C GLY A 193 -11.41 -1.03 11.98
N GLY A 194 -11.67 0.07 11.26
CA GLY A 194 -12.63 1.11 11.66
C GLY A 194 -12.07 2.11 12.68
N LEU A 195 -10.76 2.36 12.66
CA LEU A 195 -10.14 3.49 13.36
C LEU A 195 -10.30 4.80 12.58
N ALA A 196 -10.22 4.73 11.26
CA ALA A 196 -10.37 5.85 10.34
C ALA A 196 -11.74 5.83 9.63
N ASP A 197 -12.14 6.97 9.07
CA ASP A 197 -13.36 7.11 8.27
C ASP A 197 -13.10 6.73 6.80
N PHE A 198 -11.90 7.09 6.31
CA PHE A 198 -11.47 6.87 4.93
C PHE A 198 -10.11 6.15 4.87
N LEU A 199 -9.90 5.40 3.78
CA LEU A 199 -8.61 4.80 3.42
C LEU A 199 -8.25 5.25 2.00
N ILE A 200 -7.07 5.87 1.86
CA ILE A 200 -6.57 6.28 0.55
C ILE A 200 -6.06 5.06 -0.21
N ALA A 201 -6.57 4.89 -1.42
CA ALA A 201 -6.26 3.78 -2.31
C ALA A 201 -6.26 4.24 -3.77
N ASP A 202 -6.14 3.28 -4.67
CA ASP A 202 -6.45 3.39 -6.10
C ASP A 202 -7.16 2.11 -6.53
N LYS A 203 -7.76 2.14 -7.73
CA LYS A 203 -8.56 1.03 -8.25
C LYS A 203 -7.77 -0.26 -8.53
N TRP A 204 -6.45 -0.23 -8.45
CA TRP A 204 -5.58 -1.39 -8.73
C TRP A 204 -5.11 -2.05 -7.44
N VAL A 205 -4.72 -1.25 -6.44
CA VAL A 205 -4.31 -1.74 -5.12
C VAL A 205 -5.51 -2.25 -4.32
N ALA A 206 -6.66 -1.60 -4.41
CA ALA A 206 -7.92 -2.02 -3.79
C ALA A 206 -9.04 -1.91 -4.84
N PRO A 207 -9.16 -2.88 -5.76
CA PRO A 207 -10.24 -2.89 -6.74
C PRO A 207 -11.61 -2.77 -6.08
N PRO A 208 -12.59 -2.09 -6.69
CA PRO A 208 -13.92 -1.90 -6.10
C PRO A 208 -14.58 -3.20 -5.64
N GLU A 209 -14.30 -4.33 -6.30
CA GLU A 209 -14.82 -5.65 -5.94
C GLU A 209 -14.33 -6.12 -4.56
N THR A 210 -13.22 -5.57 -4.07
CA THR A 210 -12.61 -5.88 -2.77
C THR A 210 -13.08 -4.94 -1.65
N GLU A 211 -14.00 -4.01 -1.90
CA GLU A 211 -14.52 -3.05 -0.91
C GLU A 211 -14.94 -3.71 0.40
N HIS A 212 -15.59 -4.87 0.31
CA HIS A 212 -16.07 -5.65 1.46
C HIS A 212 -14.96 -6.13 2.43
N LEU A 213 -13.68 -5.93 2.09
CA LEU A 213 -12.51 -6.22 2.92
C LEU A 213 -12.04 -5.01 3.76
N TYR A 214 -12.71 -3.87 3.65
CA TYR A 214 -12.34 -2.63 4.33
C TYR A 214 -13.51 -2.09 5.16
N TYR A 215 -13.23 -1.69 6.40
CA TYR A 215 -14.20 -0.96 7.22
C TYR A 215 -14.29 0.52 6.86
N GLU A 216 -13.23 1.06 6.26
CA GLU A 216 -13.12 2.44 5.82
C GLU A 216 -13.74 2.62 4.44
N LYS A 217 -14.20 3.83 4.14
CA LYS A 217 -14.55 4.18 2.77
C LYS A 217 -13.29 4.36 1.95
N LEU A 218 -13.21 3.67 0.82
CA LEU A 218 -12.10 3.83 -0.10
C LEU A 218 -12.20 5.18 -0.83
N VAL A 219 -11.06 5.87 -0.90
CA VAL A 219 -10.84 7.08 -1.68
C VAL A 219 -9.83 6.76 -2.76
N PHE A 220 -10.27 6.77 -4.03
CA PHE A 220 -9.43 6.41 -5.16
C PHE A 220 -8.71 7.61 -5.74
N LEU A 221 -7.37 7.57 -5.71
CA LEU A 221 -6.51 8.48 -6.46
C LEU A 221 -6.39 8.02 -7.94
N PRO A 222 -6.20 8.93 -8.90
CA PRO A 222 -6.37 8.63 -10.32
C PRO A 222 -5.28 7.75 -10.95
N TYR A 223 -4.11 7.63 -10.32
CA TYR A 223 -2.97 6.88 -10.86
C TYR A 223 -2.51 5.78 -9.90
N SER A 224 -1.89 6.20 -8.79
CA SER A 224 -1.50 5.33 -7.70
C SER A 224 -1.81 6.00 -6.36
N TYR A 225 -2.20 5.21 -5.38
CA TYR A 225 -2.27 5.62 -3.98
C TYR A 225 -0.88 5.94 -3.41
N PHE A 226 0.17 5.42 -4.03
CA PHE A 226 1.51 5.36 -3.47
C PHE A 226 2.30 6.63 -3.79
N VAL A 227 2.42 7.52 -2.81
CA VAL A 227 3.36 8.65 -2.89
C VAL A 227 4.78 8.15 -2.72
N ASN A 228 5.73 8.88 -3.31
CA ASN A 228 7.14 8.63 -3.13
C ASN A 228 7.96 9.91 -3.38
N ASP A 229 9.25 9.87 -3.04
CA ASP A 229 10.15 11.03 -3.06
C ASP A 229 11.42 10.78 -3.90
N HIS A 230 11.38 9.77 -4.79
CA HIS A 230 12.60 9.27 -5.43
C HIS A 230 13.26 10.31 -6.35
N ARG A 231 12.47 11.12 -7.05
CA ARG A 231 12.99 12.16 -7.95
C ARG A 231 13.77 13.23 -7.19
N GLN A 232 13.37 13.51 -5.95
CA GLN A 232 14.00 14.51 -5.09
C GLN A 232 15.21 13.93 -4.36
N LEU A 233 15.07 12.72 -3.79
CA LEU A 233 16.15 12.05 -3.06
C LEU A 233 17.26 11.55 -3.98
N TYR A 234 16.90 11.13 -5.20
CA TYR A 234 17.80 10.50 -6.15
C TYR A 234 17.57 11.06 -7.57
N PRO A 235 17.87 12.35 -7.81
CA PRO A 235 17.65 13.00 -9.11
C PRO A 235 18.54 12.44 -10.22
N ARG A 236 19.64 11.77 -9.85
CA ARG A 236 20.62 11.17 -10.76
C ARG A 236 20.94 9.74 -10.33
N PRO A 237 19.97 8.80 -10.37
CA PRO A 237 20.13 7.48 -9.77
C PRO A 237 21.19 6.61 -10.47
N PHE A 238 21.62 7.00 -11.68
CA PHE A 238 22.58 6.26 -12.51
C PHE A 238 23.92 6.97 -12.75
N GLU A 239 24.12 8.18 -12.19
CA GLU A 239 25.38 8.94 -12.37
C GLU A 239 26.59 8.15 -11.86
N HIS A 240 26.39 7.30 -10.86
CA HIS A 240 27.36 6.29 -10.43
C HIS A 240 26.68 4.93 -10.46
N SER A 241 26.83 4.21 -11.57
CA SER A 241 26.33 2.85 -11.69
C SER A 241 27.35 1.87 -11.10
N PRO A 242 27.09 1.27 -9.92
CA PRO A 242 28.02 0.30 -9.33
C PRO A 242 28.18 -0.91 -10.23
N THR A 243 29.34 -1.55 -10.16
CA THR A 243 29.62 -2.77 -10.92
C THR A 243 29.27 -4.03 -10.12
N ARG A 244 29.06 -5.15 -10.82
CA ARG A 244 28.91 -6.47 -10.19
C ARG A 244 30.10 -6.83 -9.31
N GLN A 245 31.31 -6.41 -9.70
CA GLN A 245 32.55 -6.72 -9.00
C GLN A 245 32.62 -6.05 -7.62
N GLU A 246 32.22 -4.78 -7.51
CA GLU A 246 32.21 -4.03 -6.25
C GLU A 246 31.42 -4.76 -5.14
N TYR A 247 30.36 -5.47 -5.53
CA TYR A 247 29.46 -6.16 -4.61
C TYR A 247 29.66 -7.69 -4.60
N LYS A 248 30.75 -8.18 -5.21
CA LYS A 248 31.09 -9.61 -5.29
C LYS A 248 29.95 -10.44 -5.90
N LEU A 249 29.26 -9.86 -6.87
CA LEU A 249 28.19 -10.50 -7.64
C LEU A 249 28.78 -11.29 -8.81
N PRO A 250 28.09 -12.33 -9.33
CA PRO A 250 28.54 -13.08 -10.50
C PRO A 250 28.82 -12.17 -11.70
N SER A 251 30.01 -12.26 -12.29
CA SER A 251 30.45 -11.37 -13.38
C SER A 251 29.72 -11.59 -14.71
N SER A 252 29.05 -12.74 -14.88
CA SER A 252 28.27 -13.08 -16.06
C SER A 252 26.95 -13.73 -15.65
N GLY A 253 26.06 -13.93 -16.63
CA GLY A 253 24.76 -14.54 -16.40
C GLY A 253 23.71 -13.55 -15.90
N ILE A 254 22.51 -14.07 -15.67
CA ILE A 254 21.36 -13.26 -15.25
C ILE A 254 21.27 -13.21 -13.72
N ILE A 255 20.95 -12.05 -13.15
CA ILE A 255 20.70 -11.89 -11.71
C ILE A 255 19.24 -11.50 -11.50
N PHE A 256 18.46 -12.42 -10.96
CA PHE A 256 17.14 -12.13 -10.40
C PHE A 256 17.30 -11.58 -8.97
N GLY A 257 16.79 -10.39 -8.71
CA GLY A 257 16.85 -9.76 -7.39
C GLY A 257 15.50 -9.74 -6.66
N ASN A 258 15.51 -9.99 -5.36
CA ASN A 258 14.46 -9.51 -4.45
C ASN A 258 15.13 -8.82 -3.24
N PHE A 259 14.83 -7.54 -3.08
CA PHE A 259 15.48 -6.69 -2.08
C PHE A 259 14.61 -6.49 -0.82
N GLY A 260 13.53 -7.26 -0.69
CA GLY A 260 12.60 -7.21 0.44
C GLY A 260 13.11 -7.98 1.65
N GLN A 261 12.46 -7.77 2.79
CA GLN A 261 12.73 -8.59 3.97
C GLN A 261 12.21 -10.02 3.78
N LEU A 262 12.97 -11.00 4.26
CA LEU A 262 12.70 -12.43 4.04
C LEU A 262 11.36 -12.92 4.61
N TYR A 263 10.72 -12.21 5.54
CA TYR A 263 9.40 -12.61 6.04
C TYR A 263 8.31 -12.53 4.96
N LYS A 264 8.56 -11.78 3.86
CA LYS A 264 7.67 -11.68 2.71
C LYS A 264 7.83 -12.84 1.72
N VAL A 265 8.80 -13.73 1.92
CA VAL A 265 9.05 -14.84 1.00
C VAL A 265 8.33 -16.09 1.50
N GLU A 266 7.27 -16.48 0.81
CA GLU A 266 6.46 -17.65 1.16
C GLU A 266 7.07 -18.95 0.60
N PRO A 267 6.85 -20.10 1.26
CA PRO A 267 7.36 -21.38 0.76
C PRO A 267 6.96 -21.70 -0.68
N SER A 268 5.70 -21.43 -1.06
CA SER A 268 5.20 -21.70 -2.42
C SER A 268 5.82 -20.81 -3.48
N LEU A 269 6.09 -19.54 -3.16
CA LEU A 269 6.79 -18.64 -4.06
C LEU A 269 8.27 -18.99 -4.16
N PHE A 270 8.89 -19.39 -3.04
CA PHE A 270 10.27 -19.85 -3.07
C PHE A 270 10.43 -21.12 -3.92
N ASP A 271 9.44 -22.03 -3.93
CA ASP A 271 9.40 -23.15 -4.87
C ASP A 271 9.45 -22.68 -6.33
N VAL A 272 8.70 -21.63 -6.69
CA VAL A 272 8.71 -21.02 -8.03
C VAL A 272 10.09 -20.46 -8.34
N TRP A 273 10.69 -19.68 -7.43
CA TRP A 273 12.03 -19.12 -7.66
C TRP A 273 13.08 -20.22 -7.88
N VAL A 274 13.04 -21.30 -7.10
CA VAL A 274 13.95 -22.44 -7.33
C VAL A 274 13.72 -23.07 -8.70
N ARG A 275 12.46 -23.22 -9.16
CA ARG A 275 12.18 -23.73 -10.51
C ARG A 275 12.67 -22.79 -11.60
N ILE A 276 12.50 -21.47 -11.47
CA ILE A 276 13.07 -20.46 -12.38
C ILE A 276 14.58 -20.67 -12.51
N ILE A 277 15.30 -20.75 -11.38
CA ILE A 277 16.75 -20.95 -11.38
C ILE A 277 17.14 -22.29 -12.01
N LYS A 278 16.39 -23.37 -11.79
CA LYS A 278 16.67 -24.68 -12.43
C LYS A 278 16.39 -24.71 -13.93
N ARG A 279 15.39 -23.96 -14.40
CA ARG A 279 14.99 -23.89 -15.81
C ARG A 279 15.87 -22.95 -16.65
N THR A 280 16.69 -22.13 -16.00
CA THR A 280 17.56 -21.15 -16.65
C THR A 280 19.02 -21.53 -16.43
N SER A 281 19.84 -21.46 -17.48
CA SER A 281 21.29 -21.62 -17.35
C SER A 281 21.92 -20.31 -16.85
N ASN A 282 23.00 -20.41 -16.07
CA ASN A 282 23.80 -19.27 -15.61
C ASN A 282 22.98 -18.09 -15.03
N THR A 283 22.03 -18.38 -14.14
CA THR A 283 21.16 -17.37 -13.52
C THR A 283 21.24 -17.45 -12.00
N SER A 284 21.46 -16.35 -11.31
CA SER A 284 21.54 -16.30 -9.85
C SER A 284 20.31 -15.63 -9.24
N LEU A 285 19.91 -16.09 -8.06
CA LEU A 285 18.92 -15.46 -7.21
C LEU A 285 19.64 -14.66 -6.13
N TRP A 286 19.34 -13.37 -6.04
CA TRP A 286 19.93 -12.46 -5.07
C TRP A 286 18.87 -12.00 -4.06
N LEU A 287 19.09 -12.35 -2.79
CA LEU A 287 18.20 -12.02 -1.67
C LEU A 287 18.94 -11.27 -0.57
N LEU A 288 18.16 -10.64 0.32
CA LEU A 288 18.70 -9.96 1.50
C LEU A 288 19.17 -10.94 2.58
N LYS A 289 20.33 -10.67 3.17
CA LYS A 289 20.92 -11.40 4.31
C LYS A 289 20.38 -10.90 5.65
N PHE A 290 19.06 -10.76 5.78
CA PHE A 290 18.43 -10.24 7.00
C PHE A 290 16.98 -10.74 7.19
N PRO A 291 16.57 -11.06 8.44
CA PRO A 291 17.40 -11.20 9.66
C PRO A 291 18.20 -12.52 9.67
N LYS A 292 19.23 -12.61 10.53
CA LYS A 292 20.18 -13.76 10.59
C LYS A 292 19.48 -15.11 10.75
N GLU A 293 18.40 -15.14 11.53
CA GLU A 293 17.61 -16.33 11.85
C GLU A 293 16.79 -16.78 10.63
N ALA A 294 16.28 -15.84 9.84
CA ALA A 294 15.61 -16.13 8.57
C ALA A 294 16.61 -16.66 7.53
N VAL A 295 17.82 -16.09 7.47
CA VAL A 295 18.88 -16.55 6.56
C VAL A 295 19.23 -18.02 6.82
N LYS A 296 19.43 -18.43 8.08
CA LYS A 296 19.71 -19.84 8.41
C LYS A 296 18.62 -20.79 7.88
N ARG A 297 17.35 -20.39 8.00
CA ARG A 297 16.21 -21.19 7.52
C ARG A 297 16.13 -21.18 5.99
N LEU A 298 16.29 -20.03 5.36
CA LEU A 298 16.34 -19.88 3.90
C LEU A 298 17.37 -20.82 3.28
N LEU A 299 18.58 -20.84 3.84
CA LEU A 299 19.67 -21.71 3.38
C LEU A 299 19.30 -23.20 3.46
N LYS A 300 18.71 -23.64 4.58
CA LYS A 300 18.22 -25.01 4.74
C LYS A 300 17.10 -25.35 3.74
N GLU A 301 16.17 -24.43 3.53
CA GLU A 301 15.06 -24.60 2.58
C GLU A 301 15.54 -24.60 1.13
N ALA A 302 16.61 -23.86 0.80
CA ALA A 302 17.29 -23.86 -0.48
C ALA A 302 17.97 -25.22 -0.75
N ASP A 303 18.73 -25.72 0.23
CA ASP A 303 19.42 -27.01 0.14
C ASP A 303 18.40 -28.14 -0.05
N LYS A 304 17.30 -28.14 0.72
CA LYS A 304 16.19 -29.10 0.61
C LYS A 304 15.56 -29.13 -0.79
N ARG A 305 15.49 -27.99 -1.48
CA ARG A 305 14.92 -27.88 -2.83
C ARG A 305 15.96 -28.09 -3.93
N GLY A 306 17.23 -28.28 -3.57
CA GLY A 306 18.33 -28.40 -4.52
C GLY A 306 18.58 -27.12 -5.32
N LEU A 307 18.49 -25.96 -4.67
CA LEU A 307 18.97 -24.70 -5.25
C LEU A 307 20.51 -24.66 -5.17
N PRO A 308 21.24 -24.57 -6.30
CA PRO A 308 22.70 -24.54 -6.28
C PRO A 308 23.23 -23.34 -5.49
N ARG A 309 24.22 -23.57 -4.62
CA ARG A 309 24.63 -22.58 -3.62
C ARG A 309 25.41 -21.41 -4.20
N ASP A 310 26.15 -21.67 -5.26
CA ASP A 310 26.82 -20.70 -6.12
C ASP A 310 25.84 -19.79 -6.89
N ARG A 311 24.57 -20.21 -7.01
CA ARG A 311 23.49 -19.45 -7.66
C ARG A 311 22.57 -18.73 -6.66
N LEU A 312 22.86 -18.76 -5.36
CA LEU A 312 22.15 -18.00 -4.33
C LEU A 312 23.09 -16.96 -3.72
N VAL A 313 22.84 -15.69 -4.05
CA VAL A 313 23.61 -14.54 -3.57
C VAL A 313 22.88 -13.90 -2.39
N LEU A 314 23.61 -13.60 -1.32
CA LEU A 314 23.07 -12.93 -0.13
C LEU A 314 23.92 -11.73 0.28
N THR A 315 23.32 -10.53 0.29
CA THR A 315 23.99 -9.29 0.72
C THR A 315 23.32 -8.68 1.94
N SER A 316 24.09 -7.98 2.76
CA SER A 316 23.56 -7.20 3.89
C SER A 316 22.70 -6.03 3.40
N LEU A 317 21.94 -5.43 4.32
CA LEU A 317 21.32 -4.12 4.09
C LEU A 317 22.41 -3.11 3.71
N LEU A 318 22.12 -2.30 2.69
CA LEU A 318 23.03 -1.28 2.18
C LEU A 318 22.64 0.10 2.70
N PRO A 319 23.61 1.01 2.89
CA PRO A 319 23.33 2.40 3.25
C PRO A 319 22.40 3.08 2.24
N ILE A 320 21.58 4.02 2.72
CA ILE A 320 20.53 4.68 1.94
C ILE A 320 21.06 5.40 0.68
N ASP A 321 22.30 5.88 0.70
CA ASP A 321 22.90 6.57 -0.44
C ASP A 321 23.29 5.62 -1.58
N SER A 322 23.48 4.33 -1.27
CA SER A 322 23.91 3.31 -2.25
C SER A 322 22.81 2.31 -2.60
N HIS A 323 21.76 2.23 -1.79
CA HIS A 323 20.80 1.13 -1.84
C HIS A 323 19.93 1.12 -3.10
N LEU A 324 19.82 2.20 -3.87
CA LEU A 324 19.11 2.25 -5.15
C LEU A 324 20.01 1.91 -6.33
N ALA A 325 21.17 2.57 -6.43
CA ALA A 325 22.09 2.39 -7.56
C ALA A 325 22.49 0.91 -7.71
N ILE A 326 22.70 0.22 -6.60
CA ILE A 326 23.03 -1.21 -6.56
C ILE A 326 21.91 -2.12 -7.09
N LYS A 327 20.63 -1.72 -7.01
CA LYS A 327 19.54 -2.53 -7.57
C LYS A 327 19.64 -2.61 -9.09
N ALA A 328 20.14 -1.57 -9.75
CA ALA A 328 20.32 -1.52 -11.21
C ALA A 328 21.30 -2.57 -11.75
N VAL A 329 22.13 -3.15 -10.86
CA VAL A 329 23.09 -4.20 -11.17
C VAL A 329 22.42 -5.56 -11.40
N ALA A 330 21.23 -5.76 -10.84
CA ALA A 330 20.40 -6.90 -11.19
C ALA A 330 19.82 -6.74 -12.61
N ASP A 331 19.30 -7.84 -13.15
CA ASP A 331 18.74 -7.85 -14.51
C ASP A 331 17.22 -7.77 -14.50
N VAL A 332 16.59 -8.44 -13.53
CA VAL A 332 15.14 -8.44 -13.32
C VAL A 332 14.87 -8.58 -11.82
N ALA A 333 13.86 -7.88 -11.31
CA ALA A 333 13.36 -8.09 -9.97
C ALA A 333 12.17 -9.06 -9.94
N LEU A 334 12.15 -9.87 -8.89
CA LEU A 334 11.09 -10.82 -8.58
C LEU A 334 10.36 -10.34 -7.33
N ASP A 335 9.10 -9.95 -7.44
CA ASP A 335 8.28 -9.51 -6.31
C ASP A 335 7.77 -10.68 -5.45
N THR A 336 7.30 -10.38 -4.25
CA THR A 336 6.64 -11.33 -3.34
C THR A 336 5.12 -11.25 -3.45
N ASN A 337 4.40 -12.38 -3.40
CA ASN A 337 2.98 -12.41 -3.82
C ASN A 337 1.96 -12.24 -2.69
N MET A 338 2.23 -12.59 -1.42
CA MET A 338 1.28 -12.26 -0.33
C MET A 338 1.55 -10.89 0.27
N PHE A 339 2.74 -10.34 0.08
CA PHE A 339 3.08 -8.98 0.49
C PHE A 339 4.09 -8.41 -0.50
N ASN A 340 3.64 -7.58 -1.44
CA ASN A 340 4.52 -7.01 -2.46
C ASN A 340 5.59 -6.08 -1.84
N GLY A 341 6.62 -5.81 -2.62
CA GLY A 341 7.48 -4.64 -2.46
C GLY A 341 6.63 -3.37 -2.56
N HIS A 342 6.57 -2.61 -1.47
CA HIS A 342 5.96 -1.28 -1.46
C HIS A 342 7.07 -0.28 -1.79
N THR A 343 7.72 0.30 -0.78
CA THR A 343 8.90 1.15 -1.00
C THR A 343 10.00 0.41 -1.77
N THR A 344 10.32 -0.83 -1.41
CA THR A 344 11.27 -1.65 -2.18
C THR A 344 10.84 -1.88 -3.63
N GLY A 345 9.54 -1.90 -3.93
CA GLY A 345 9.02 -1.98 -5.29
C GLY A 345 9.28 -0.67 -6.04
N ALA A 346 8.90 0.46 -5.45
CA ALA A 346 9.17 1.78 -6.01
C ALA A 346 10.67 2.03 -6.21
N ASP A 347 11.50 1.65 -5.24
CA ASP A 347 12.96 1.68 -5.32
C ASP A 347 13.47 0.92 -6.54
N THR A 348 12.96 -0.31 -6.72
CA THR A 348 13.36 -1.22 -7.79
C THR A 348 13.03 -0.63 -9.15
N LEU A 349 11.83 -0.09 -9.26
CA LEU A 349 11.34 0.56 -10.49
C LEU A 349 12.15 1.82 -10.78
N TRP A 350 12.42 2.67 -9.78
CA TRP A 350 13.24 3.89 -9.97
C TRP A 350 14.67 3.58 -10.43
N SER A 351 15.22 2.43 -10.01
CA SER A 351 16.51 1.90 -10.51
C SER A 351 16.44 1.30 -11.92
N GLY A 352 15.34 1.46 -12.66
CA GLY A 352 15.20 0.99 -14.04
C GLY A 352 15.02 -0.52 -14.18
N LEU A 353 14.77 -1.24 -13.08
CA LEU A 353 14.72 -2.69 -13.07
C LEU A 353 13.30 -3.21 -13.36
N PRO A 354 13.09 -4.06 -14.38
CA PRO A 354 11.80 -4.71 -14.63
C PRO A 354 11.38 -5.53 -13.41
N LEU A 355 10.14 -5.37 -12.96
CA LEU A 355 9.60 -6.05 -11.78
C LEU A 355 8.50 -7.03 -12.20
N VAL A 356 8.76 -8.33 -12.04
CA VAL A 356 7.72 -9.35 -12.18
C VAL A 356 6.93 -9.42 -10.89
N SER A 357 5.63 -9.15 -10.94
CA SER A 357 4.77 -9.13 -9.75
C SER A 357 3.48 -9.91 -9.97
N LEU A 358 2.96 -10.51 -8.90
CA LEU A 358 1.70 -11.24 -8.88
C LEU A 358 0.77 -10.60 -7.86
N SER A 359 -0.42 -10.22 -8.31
CA SER A 359 -1.44 -9.64 -7.43
C SER A 359 -2.19 -10.71 -6.65
N GLY A 360 -2.37 -10.48 -5.35
CA GLY A 360 -3.33 -11.21 -4.52
C GLY A 360 -4.66 -10.46 -4.36
N GLU A 361 -5.43 -10.80 -3.32
CA GLU A 361 -6.76 -10.21 -3.04
C GLU A 361 -6.71 -8.97 -2.13
N GLN A 362 -5.65 -8.80 -1.32
CA GLN A 362 -5.55 -7.76 -0.31
C GLN A 362 -4.66 -6.60 -0.77
N MET A 363 -4.89 -5.38 -0.28
CA MET A 363 -4.07 -4.20 -0.62
C MET A 363 -2.55 -4.46 -0.57
N ARG A 364 -2.06 -5.10 0.50
CA ARG A 364 -0.65 -5.48 0.67
C ARG A 364 -0.06 -6.37 -0.43
N SER A 365 -0.87 -7.12 -1.16
CA SER A 365 -0.43 -8.00 -2.24
C SER A 365 -0.72 -7.43 -3.62
N ARG A 366 -1.00 -6.12 -3.72
CA ARG A 366 -1.38 -5.47 -4.98
C ARG A 366 -0.62 -4.17 -5.26
N ALA A 367 0.35 -3.81 -4.43
CA ALA A 367 1.18 -2.62 -4.66
C ALA A 367 1.94 -2.68 -6.00
N GLY A 368 2.43 -3.87 -6.39
CA GLY A 368 3.09 -4.07 -7.68
C GLY A 368 2.18 -3.79 -8.87
N ALA A 369 0.89 -4.13 -8.79
CA ALA A 369 -0.08 -3.79 -9.83
C ALA A 369 -0.33 -2.28 -9.90
N SER A 370 -0.57 -1.63 -8.76
CA SER A 370 -0.76 -0.17 -8.71
C SER A 370 0.40 0.58 -9.38
N MET A 371 1.65 0.21 -9.05
CA MET A 371 2.84 0.82 -9.66
C MET A 371 2.94 0.52 -11.15
N ALA A 372 2.72 -0.73 -11.57
CA ALA A 372 2.81 -1.12 -12.97
C ALA A 372 1.77 -0.40 -13.85
N TYR A 373 0.53 -0.22 -13.34
CA TYR A 373 -0.48 0.56 -14.03
C TYR A 373 -0.15 2.06 -14.08
N ALA A 374 0.39 2.62 -13.00
CA ALA A 374 0.81 4.02 -12.97
C ALA A 374 1.95 4.32 -13.95
N LEU A 375 2.85 3.35 -14.16
CA LEU A 375 3.99 3.43 -15.08
C LEU A 375 3.67 2.99 -16.53
N GLY A 376 2.52 2.37 -16.77
CA GLY A 376 2.18 1.81 -18.08
C GLY A 376 2.92 0.53 -18.47
N VAL A 377 3.52 -0.18 -17.49
CA VAL A 377 4.39 -1.36 -17.70
C VAL A 377 3.74 -2.67 -17.24
N THR A 378 2.45 -2.83 -17.53
CA THR A 378 1.60 -3.92 -17.00
C THR A 378 1.92 -5.32 -17.53
N ARG A 379 2.73 -5.44 -18.59
CA ARG A 379 3.12 -6.74 -19.18
C ARG A 379 3.92 -7.65 -18.24
N TRP A 380 4.43 -7.10 -17.14
CA TRP A 380 5.20 -7.82 -16.10
C TRP A 380 4.32 -8.27 -14.92
N LEU A 381 3.01 -8.03 -14.99
CA LEU A 381 2.04 -8.54 -14.03
C LEU A 381 1.64 -9.97 -14.41
N ALA A 382 1.98 -10.92 -13.54
CA ALA A 382 1.58 -12.30 -13.65
C ALA A 382 0.12 -12.49 -13.21
N ARG A 383 -0.54 -13.49 -13.80
CA ARG A 383 -1.92 -13.89 -13.46
C ARG A 383 -2.01 -15.10 -12.53
N SER A 384 -0.93 -15.87 -12.43
CA SER A 384 -0.78 -17.00 -11.52
C SER A 384 0.71 -17.22 -11.18
N LEU A 385 1.01 -18.15 -10.27
CA LEU A 385 2.40 -18.52 -9.97
C LEU A 385 3.09 -19.19 -11.17
N GLU A 386 2.33 -19.90 -12.00
CA GLU A 386 2.81 -20.51 -13.25
C GLU A 386 3.12 -19.41 -14.29
N ASP A 387 2.22 -18.45 -14.49
CA ASP A 387 2.45 -17.30 -15.38
C ASP A 387 3.64 -16.45 -14.90
N TYR A 388 3.79 -16.29 -13.58
CA TYR A 388 4.94 -15.63 -12.95
C TYR A 388 6.26 -16.33 -13.32
N GLU A 389 6.28 -17.67 -13.22
CA GLU A 389 7.42 -18.49 -13.61
C GLU A 389 7.76 -18.33 -15.09
N GLU A 390 6.75 -18.40 -15.97
CA GLU A 390 6.94 -18.29 -17.42
C GLU A 390 7.43 -16.89 -17.83
N ILE A 391 6.92 -15.82 -17.21
CA ILE A 391 7.40 -14.46 -17.46
C ILE A 391 8.89 -14.36 -17.10
N ALA A 392 9.29 -14.86 -15.92
CA ALA A 392 10.67 -14.80 -15.47
C ALA A 392 11.59 -15.65 -16.37
N VAL A 393 11.20 -16.89 -16.69
CA VAL A 393 11.99 -17.76 -17.57
C VAL A 393 12.14 -17.16 -18.96
N ARG A 394 11.08 -16.56 -19.51
CA ARG A 394 11.14 -15.84 -20.80
C ARG A 394 12.12 -14.68 -20.77
N LEU A 395 12.14 -13.88 -19.70
CA LEU A 395 13.10 -12.79 -19.52
C LEU A 395 14.54 -13.32 -19.47
N ALA A 396 14.79 -14.38 -18.70
CA ALA A 396 16.13 -14.97 -18.58
C ALA A 396 16.58 -15.75 -19.83
N SER A 397 15.67 -16.06 -20.76
CA SER A 397 16.01 -16.89 -21.93
C SER A 397 16.90 -16.21 -22.96
N LYS A 398 16.86 -14.87 -23.06
CA LYS A 398 17.60 -14.09 -24.08
C LYS A 398 18.02 -12.72 -23.53
N PRO A 399 19.29 -12.29 -23.69
CA PRO A 399 19.74 -10.94 -23.30
C PRO A 399 18.88 -9.81 -23.88
N GLU A 400 18.40 -9.97 -25.12
CA GLU A 400 17.55 -8.99 -25.80
C GLU A 400 16.16 -8.83 -25.16
N ALA A 401 15.67 -9.84 -24.43
CA ALA A 401 14.42 -9.73 -23.69
C ALA A 401 14.58 -8.81 -22.47
N ILE A 402 15.70 -8.92 -21.76
CA ILE A 402 16.04 -8.06 -20.61
C ILE A 402 16.30 -6.63 -21.07
N ARG A 403 17.07 -6.44 -22.14
CA ARG A 403 17.34 -5.10 -22.70
C ARG A 403 16.04 -4.37 -23.03
N ARG A 404 15.13 -5.03 -23.78
CA ARG A 404 13.83 -4.45 -24.12
C ARG A 404 12.97 -4.17 -22.87
N ALA A 405 13.01 -5.05 -21.88
CA ALA A 405 12.27 -4.83 -20.64
C ALA A 405 12.79 -3.61 -19.86
N LYS A 406 14.10 -3.41 -19.81
CA LYS A 406 14.73 -2.22 -19.21
C LYS A 406 14.36 -0.94 -19.98
N GLU A 407 14.40 -0.97 -21.31
CA GLU A 407 14.00 0.17 -22.17
C GLU A 407 12.53 0.57 -21.96
N GLU A 408 11.63 -0.40 -21.86
CA GLU A 408 10.22 -0.15 -21.56
C GLU A 408 10.02 0.40 -20.14
N MET A 409 10.81 -0.07 -19.17
CA MET A 409 10.77 0.46 -17.80
C MET A 409 11.25 1.91 -17.76
N GLU A 410 12.38 2.22 -18.39
CA GLU A 410 12.92 3.58 -18.50
C GLU A 410 11.94 4.53 -19.18
N ALA A 411 11.27 4.07 -20.26
CA ALA A 411 10.21 4.84 -20.90
C ALA A 411 9.04 5.10 -19.95
N GLY A 412 8.56 4.09 -19.22
CA GLY A 412 7.49 4.24 -18.24
C GLY A 412 7.84 5.21 -17.10
N ILE A 413 9.08 5.19 -16.60
CA ILE A 413 9.55 6.14 -15.58
C ILE A 413 9.55 7.57 -16.13
N ARG A 414 10.05 7.77 -17.35
CA ARG A 414 10.15 9.09 -17.99
C ARG A 414 8.78 9.68 -18.33
N ASP A 415 7.88 8.85 -18.85
CA ASP A 415 6.64 9.32 -19.49
C ASP A 415 5.44 9.32 -18.50
N SER A 416 5.57 8.71 -17.32
CA SER A 416 4.52 8.69 -16.29
C SER A 416 4.65 9.79 -15.25
N THR A 417 3.59 9.97 -14.45
CA THR A 417 3.56 10.87 -13.29
C THR A 417 3.79 10.13 -11.96
N PHE A 418 4.15 8.84 -11.98
CA PHE A 418 4.28 8.05 -10.75
C PHE A 418 5.37 8.58 -9.81
N PHE A 419 6.46 9.10 -10.36
CA PHE A 419 7.57 9.70 -9.62
C PHE A 419 7.49 11.24 -9.56
N ASP A 420 6.35 11.82 -9.94
CA ASP A 420 6.08 13.25 -9.80
C ASP A 420 5.25 13.51 -8.52
N THR A 421 5.97 13.70 -7.41
CA THR A 421 5.39 13.94 -6.08
C THR A 421 4.52 15.20 -6.04
N ALA A 422 4.89 16.25 -6.78
CA ALA A 422 4.15 17.51 -6.79
C ALA A 422 2.82 17.37 -7.53
N PHE A 423 2.82 16.64 -8.66
CA PHE A 423 1.59 16.29 -9.35
C PHE A 423 0.71 15.36 -8.50
N TRP A 424 1.31 14.36 -7.84
CA TRP A 424 0.59 13.47 -6.93
C TRP A 424 -0.09 14.24 -5.78
N ALA A 425 0.59 15.24 -5.20
CA ALA A 425 0.07 16.06 -4.11
C ALA A 425 -1.24 16.78 -4.50
N LYS A 426 -1.38 17.24 -5.74
CA LYS A 426 -2.63 17.86 -6.24
C LYS A 426 -3.80 16.89 -6.18
N GLY A 427 -3.58 15.63 -6.58
CA GLY A 427 -4.57 14.55 -6.48
C GLY A 427 -4.99 14.30 -5.03
N PHE A 428 -4.02 14.28 -4.12
CA PHE A 428 -4.29 14.06 -2.71
C PHE A 428 -5.05 15.23 -2.06
N GLU A 429 -4.65 16.47 -2.34
CA GLU A 429 -5.38 17.67 -1.92
C GLU A 429 -6.81 17.68 -2.43
N ARG A 430 -7.02 17.36 -3.72
CA ARG A 430 -8.37 17.29 -4.28
C ARG A 430 -9.23 16.30 -3.51
N SER A 431 -8.66 15.16 -3.11
CA SER A 431 -9.38 14.16 -2.32
C SER A 431 -9.82 14.70 -0.95
N TRP A 432 -9.01 15.54 -0.30
CA TRP A 432 -9.35 16.20 0.97
C TRP A 432 -10.51 17.17 0.84
N PHE A 433 -10.50 18.01 -0.19
CA PHE A 433 -11.63 18.91 -0.46
C PHE A 433 -12.91 18.13 -0.73
N LEU A 434 -12.84 17.05 -1.52
CA LEU A 434 -13.99 16.17 -1.77
C LEU A 434 -14.53 15.52 -0.47
N MET A 435 -13.63 15.03 0.39
CA MET A 435 -13.99 14.48 1.69
C MET A 435 -14.65 15.53 2.58
N TRP A 436 -14.12 16.75 2.61
CA TRP A 436 -14.67 17.86 3.40
C TRP A 436 -16.04 18.32 2.90
N GLU A 437 -16.18 18.54 1.58
CA GLU A 437 -17.45 18.91 0.94
C GLU A 437 -18.54 17.88 1.27
N ALA A 438 -18.24 16.58 1.13
CA ALA A 438 -19.17 15.50 1.46
C ALA A 438 -19.51 15.46 2.96
N PHE A 439 -18.51 15.64 3.83
CA PHE A 439 -18.73 15.65 5.28
C PHE A 439 -19.59 16.85 5.73
N ALA A 440 -19.33 18.04 5.20
CA ALA A 440 -20.03 19.27 5.55
C ALA A 440 -21.48 19.28 5.04
N ALA A 441 -21.75 18.70 3.86
CA ALA A 441 -23.10 18.64 3.29
C ALA A 441 -24.07 17.74 4.08
N GLU A 442 -23.58 16.66 4.70
CA GLU A 442 -24.44 15.62 5.27
C GLU A 442 -24.39 15.55 6.81
N GLY A 443 -23.56 16.37 7.47
CA GLY A 443 -23.42 16.43 8.93
C GLY A 443 -22.88 15.14 9.59
N LYS A 444 -22.66 14.10 8.79
CA LYS A 444 -21.98 12.83 9.05
C LYS A 444 -21.45 12.35 7.71
N ALA A 445 -20.23 11.81 7.67
CA ALA A 445 -19.74 11.15 6.47
C ALA A 445 -20.69 9.98 6.09
N GLN A 446 -21.57 10.13 5.09
CA GLN A 446 -22.36 9.00 4.57
C GLN A 446 -21.68 8.25 3.42
N SER A 447 -22.31 7.13 3.08
CA SER A 447 -21.95 5.87 2.44
C SER A 447 -21.33 5.86 1.03
N HIS A 448 -20.59 6.89 0.61
CA HIS A 448 -20.08 6.96 -0.77
C HIS A 448 -18.56 6.89 -0.87
N HIS A 449 -18.07 6.10 -1.82
CA HIS A 449 -16.69 6.17 -2.29
C HIS A 449 -16.43 7.48 -2.99
N LEU A 450 -15.22 8.01 -2.80
CA LEU A 450 -14.78 9.23 -3.45
C LEU A 450 -13.72 8.89 -4.50
N VAL A 451 -13.92 9.41 -5.71
CA VAL A 451 -12.98 9.26 -6.82
C VAL A 451 -12.42 10.63 -7.15
N ALA A 452 -11.10 10.81 -6.98
CA ALA A 452 -10.40 11.95 -7.53
C ALA A 452 -10.04 11.63 -8.99
N SER A 453 -10.83 12.09 -9.95
CA SER A 453 -10.63 11.75 -11.38
C SER A 453 -9.51 12.55 -12.04
N ARG A 454 -8.92 11.98 -13.09
CA ARG A 454 -7.80 12.55 -13.88
C ARG A 454 -8.16 13.85 -14.61
N GLU A 455 -9.29 13.88 -15.32
CA GLU A 455 -9.73 15.01 -16.17
C GLU A 455 -9.79 16.32 -15.37
N ARG A 456 -10.20 16.25 -14.11
CA ARG A 456 -10.32 17.41 -13.22
C ARG A 456 -9.01 17.86 -12.58
N LEU A 457 -7.96 17.04 -12.63
CA LEU A 457 -6.62 17.45 -12.18
C LEU A 457 -5.89 18.26 -13.24
N GLU A 458 -6.19 18.04 -14.52
CA GLU A 458 -5.61 18.77 -15.65
C GLU A 458 -6.24 20.18 -15.80
N GLU A 459 -7.51 20.36 -15.42
CA GLU A 459 -8.23 21.66 -15.40
C GLU A 459 -7.79 22.63 -14.29
N TYR A 460 -7.05 22.16 -13.29
CA TYR A 460 -6.67 22.93 -12.09
C TYR A 460 -5.65 24.07 -12.33
N GLY A 461 -5.30 24.31 -13.60
CA GLY A 461 -4.24 25.23 -14.02
C GLY A 461 -4.67 26.68 -14.26
N SER A 462 -5.97 27.02 -14.34
CA SER A 462 -6.36 28.42 -14.60
C SER A 462 -7.55 28.98 -13.84
N ASP A 463 -8.71 28.34 -13.70
CA ASP A 463 -9.86 28.96 -12.97
C ASP A 463 -10.85 27.87 -12.50
N TRP A 464 -11.21 27.83 -11.21
CA TRP A 464 -12.20 26.86 -10.69
C TRP A 464 -13.39 27.56 -10.01
N GLU A 465 -14.61 27.17 -10.42
CA GLU A 465 -15.87 27.46 -9.72
C GLU A 465 -16.50 26.19 -9.08
N PRO A 466 -17.22 26.32 -7.94
CA PRO A 466 -17.49 25.21 -7.03
C PRO A 466 -18.54 24.16 -7.42
N GLN A 467 -19.17 24.22 -8.59
CA GLN A 467 -20.51 23.66 -8.74
C GLN A 467 -20.64 22.28 -9.42
N ASN A 468 -19.59 21.72 -10.02
CA ASN A 468 -19.74 20.51 -10.81
C ASN A 468 -19.15 19.29 -10.11
N LEU A 469 -19.94 18.52 -9.37
CA LEU A 469 -19.56 17.25 -8.72
C LEU A 469 -20.37 16.10 -9.33
N MET A 470 -19.71 15.14 -9.98
CA MET A 470 -20.33 13.86 -10.36
C MET A 470 -19.95 12.83 -9.29
N ILE A 471 -20.90 12.54 -8.39
CA ILE A 471 -20.80 11.47 -7.41
C ILE A 471 -21.15 10.16 -8.12
N GLY A 472 -20.19 9.24 -8.24
CA GLY A 472 -20.43 7.93 -8.83
C GLY A 472 -21.25 7.05 -7.91
N THR A 473 -22.56 6.94 -8.14
CA THR A 473 -23.39 5.94 -7.45
C THR A 473 -23.30 4.60 -8.18
N SER A 474 -22.75 3.56 -7.56
CA SER A 474 -22.93 2.17 -8.02
C SER A 474 -24.36 1.71 -7.69
N ARG A 475 -25.35 2.16 -8.47
CA ARG A 475 -26.66 1.51 -8.47
C ARG A 475 -26.63 0.38 -9.49
N HIS A 476 -26.63 -0.87 -9.00
CA HIS A 476 -26.99 -2.01 -9.83
C HIS A 476 -28.34 -1.73 -10.51
N PRO A 477 -28.47 -1.94 -11.84
CA PRO A 477 -29.77 -1.86 -12.47
C PRO A 477 -30.62 -2.99 -11.90
N ARG A 478 -31.71 -2.64 -11.21
CA ARG A 478 -32.80 -3.59 -10.91
C ARG A 478 -33.23 -4.19 -12.26
N ARG A 479 -33.09 -5.51 -12.40
CA ARG A 479 -33.72 -6.27 -13.49
C ARG A 479 -35.21 -5.92 -13.51
N GLN A 480 -35.62 -5.14 -14.49
CA GLN A 480 -37.02 -5.10 -14.91
C GLN A 480 -37.33 -6.46 -15.53
N THR A 481 -38.22 -7.21 -14.91
CA THR A 481 -38.88 -8.37 -15.51
C THR A 481 -39.77 -7.89 -16.65
N PRO A 482 -39.58 -8.32 -17.90
CA PRO A 482 -40.55 -8.10 -18.97
C PRO A 482 -41.65 -9.14 -18.80
N GLY A 483 -42.87 -8.68 -18.56
CA GLY A 483 -44.07 -9.54 -18.62
C GLY A 483 -44.39 -9.91 -20.07
N GLY A 484 -44.59 -11.22 -20.29
CA GLY A 484 -45.42 -11.83 -21.35
C GLY A 484 -45.08 -11.53 -22.81
N PRO A 485 -44.95 -12.59 -23.62
CA PRO A 485 -46.13 -12.96 -24.39
C PRO A 485 -46.40 -14.48 -24.38
N LYS A 486 -47.68 -14.84 -24.21
CA LYS A 486 -48.19 -16.16 -24.56
C LYS A 486 -48.34 -16.21 -26.07
N HIS A 487 -47.58 -17.08 -26.74
CA HIS A 487 -48.01 -17.76 -27.95
C HIS A 487 -47.11 -18.99 -28.15
N ASP A 488 -47.71 -20.16 -27.92
CA ASP A 488 -47.20 -21.46 -28.30
C ASP A 488 -47.90 -21.84 -29.62
N PRO A 489 -47.14 -22.18 -30.67
CA PRO A 489 -47.59 -23.27 -31.51
C PRO A 489 -46.41 -24.05 -32.10
N LEU A 490 -45.99 -25.15 -31.47
CA LEU A 490 -45.36 -26.25 -32.19
C LEU A 490 -45.88 -27.59 -31.66
N GLY A 491 -47.04 -27.97 -32.21
CA GLY A 491 -47.47 -29.37 -32.24
C GLY A 491 -46.58 -30.15 -33.21
N LEU A 492 -45.94 -31.19 -32.70
CA LEU A 492 -45.40 -32.29 -33.48
C LEU A 492 -46.09 -33.56 -33.00
N SER A 493 -47.05 -34.02 -33.78
CA SER A 493 -47.51 -35.41 -33.80
C SER A 493 -47.11 -35.99 -35.14
N GLU A 494 -46.13 -36.89 -35.14
CA GLU A 494 -45.97 -37.87 -36.21
C GLU A 494 -46.73 -39.14 -35.81
N GLN A 495 -47.73 -39.50 -36.60
CA GLN A 495 -48.26 -40.85 -36.74
C GLN A 495 -48.60 -41.06 -38.22
N ASP A 496 -47.84 -41.98 -38.81
CA ASP A 496 -48.17 -42.99 -39.81
C ASP A 496 -48.68 -42.63 -41.23
N ASP A 497 -48.10 -43.42 -42.14
CA ASP A 497 -48.61 -44.01 -43.38
C ASP A 497 -48.45 -43.30 -44.75
N ALA A 498 -47.66 -44.00 -45.59
CA ALA A 498 -47.73 -44.23 -47.05
C ALA A 498 -46.49 -43.83 -47.86
#